data_AF-A0A950IW84-F1
#
_entry.id   AF-A0A950IW84-F1
#
_cell.length_a   1.000
_cell.length_b   1.000
_cell.length_c   1.000
_cell.angle_alpha   90.00
_cell.angle_beta   90.00
_cell.angle_gamma   90.00
#
_symmetry.space_group_name_H-M   'P 1'
#
loop_
_entity.id
_entity.type
_entity.pdbx_description
1 polymer ?
#
loop_
_entity_poly.entity_id
_entity_poly.type
_entity_poly.pdbx_seq_one_letter_code
_entity_poly.pdbx_strand_id
1 'polypeptide(L)'
;MTESKTNYGRLIAGLIAAWFVVSLSVSALHLLQRPAGGPPISLLSAVLTPLVVFSIWYVSSKPFRDWILSLNPRSLTIFHAERIGGLVFLAMYTYKVLPGMFALPAGWGDIAIGATAYLAATRLVPNHRGAFIAWHLLGILDLAVALSMAAISTFLQPHGITTAPMTVLPLSLIPAFAVPLFLILHMICIAQARRWPAKQPQPIRVTSASYGLQ
;
A
#
# COMPACT_ATOMS: atom_id res chain seq x y z
N MET A 1 -9.67 28.91 -0.94
CA MET A 1 -8.77 27.75 -1.17
C MET A 1 -8.96 26.61 -0.16
N THR A 2 -9.66 26.83 0.97
CA THR A 2 -10.00 25.83 2.00
C THR A 2 -11.24 25.00 1.64
N GLU A 3 -12.25 25.63 1.05
CA GLU A 3 -13.53 24.98 0.68
C GLU A 3 -13.35 23.85 -0.33
N SER A 4 -12.52 24.04 -1.37
CA SER A 4 -12.22 23.00 -2.35
C SER A 4 -11.52 21.78 -1.74
N LYS A 5 -10.64 21.98 -0.73
CA LYS A 5 -9.96 20.88 -0.03
C LYS A 5 -10.94 20.04 0.80
N THR A 6 -11.88 20.71 1.48
CA THR A 6 -12.94 20.04 2.26
C THR A 6 -13.87 19.25 1.35
N ASN A 7 -14.19 19.77 0.17
CA ASN A 7 -15.03 19.09 -0.82
C ASN A 7 -14.35 17.82 -1.38
N TYR A 8 -13.06 17.89 -1.71
CA TYR A 8 -12.31 16.68 -2.12
C TYR A 8 -12.18 15.65 -0.99
N GLY A 9 -11.96 16.09 0.26
CA GLY A 9 -11.92 15.17 1.40
C GLY A 9 -13.21 14.35 1.54
N ARG A 10 -14.37 15.02 1.49
CA ARG A 10 -15.68 14.35 1.54
C ARG A 10 -15.93 13.45 0.33
N LEU A 11 -15.60 13.93 -0.87
CA LEU A 11 -15.74 13.15 -2.10
C LEU A 11 -14.92 11.86 -2.04
N ILE A 12 -13.64 11.97 -1.67
CA ILE A 12 -12.74 10.81 -1.63
C ILE A 12 -13.12 9.86 -0.51
N ALA A 13 -13.52 10.35 0.66
CA ALA A 13 -14.08 9.50 1.71
C ALA A 13 -15.33 8.73 1.24
N GLY A 14 -16.25 9.42 0.54
CA GLY A 14 -17.42 8.80 -0.07
C GLY A 14 -17.07 7.75 -1.13
N LEU A 15 -16.08 8.02 -1.99
CA LEU A 15 -15.61 7.07 -3.00
C LEU A 15 -14.93 5.84 -2.38
N ILE A 16 -14.11 6.02 -1.34
CA ILE A 16 -13.50 4.90 -0.60
C ILE A 16 -14.58 4.06 0.08
N ALA A 17 -15.58 4.70 0.72
CA ALA A 17 -16.69 3.98 1.35
C ALA A 17 -17.54 3.23 0.32
N ALA A 18 -17.89 3.86 -0.80
CA ALA A 18 -18.61 3.22 -1.89
C ALA A 18 -17.82 2.04 -2.47
N TRP A 19 -16.52 2.22 -2.69
CA TRP A 19 -15.65 1.15 -3.16
C TRP A 19 -15.59 -0.02 -2.16
N PHE A 20 -15.47 0.25 -0.86
CA PHE A 20 -15.52 -0.79 0.17
C PHE A 20 -16.84 -1.58 0.11
N VAL A 21 -17.99 -0.89 0.01
CA VAL A 21 -19.31 -1.53 -0.13
C VAL A 21 -19.40 -2.36 -1.40
N VAL A 22 -18.83 -1.88 -2.52
CA VAL A 22 -18.76 -2.64 -3.76
C VAL A 22 -17.91 -3.90 -3.58
N SER A 23 -16.70 -3.80 -3.02
CA SER A 23 -15.83 -4.96 -2.78
C SER A 23 -16.48 -5.99 -1.85
N LEU A 24 -17.16 -5.52 -0.79
CA LEU A 24 -17.95 -6.35 0.11
C LEU A 24 -19.09 -7.07 -0.63
N SER A 25 -19.86 -6.34 -1.44
CA SER A 25 -21.00 -6.88 -2.18
C SER A 25 -20.58 -7.90 -3.25
N VAL A 26 -19.55 -7.57 -4.03
CA VAL A 26 -18.98 -8.48 -5.05
C VAL A 26 -18.49 -9.77 -4.39
N SER A 27 -17.86 -9.68 -3.21
CA SER A 27 -17.46 -10.87 -2.48
C SER A 27 -18.64 -11.64 -1.86
N ALA A 28 -19.64 -10.96 -1.31
CA ALA A 28 -20.83 -11.59 -0.72
C ALA A 28 -21.67 -12.33 -1.77
N LEU A 29 -21.65 -11.85 -3.02
CA LEU A 29 -22.26 -12.50 -4.17
C LEU A 29 -21.34 -13.56 -4.83
N HIS A 30 -20.20 -13.88 -4.22
CA HIS A 30 -19.22 -14.85 -4.71
C HIS A 30 -18.62 -14.54 -6.09
N LEU A 31 -18.72 -13.30 -6.56
CA LEU A 31 -18.27 -12.88 -7.89
C LEU A 31 -16.74 -12.79 -8.02
N LEU A 32 -16.01 -12.81 -6.89
CA LEU A 32 -14.55 -12.91 -6.87
C LEU A 32 -14.05 -14.34 -7.04
N GLN A 33 -14.91 -15.35 -6.86
CA GLN A 33 -14.52 -16.74 -7.02
C GLN A 33 -14.24 -17.03 -8.50
N ARG A 34 -13.20 -17.82 -8.73
CA ARG A 34 -12.76 -18.24 -10.05
C ARG A 34 -13.58 -19.46 -10.51
N PRO A 35 -14.06 -19.51 -11.77
CA PRO A 35 -14.57 -20.73 -12.38
C PRO A 35 -13.49 -21.83 -12.40
N ALA A 36 -13.86 -23.08 -12.16
CA ALA A 36 -12.92 -24.20 -12.17
C ALA A 36 -12.06 -24.19 -13.45
N GLY A 37 -10.73 -24.12 -13.30
CA GLY A 37 -9.79 -24.09 -14.43
C GLY A 37 -9.62 -22.76 -15.17
N GLY A 38 -10.50 -21.76 -15.06
CA GLY A 38 -10.40 -20.47 -15.80
C GLY A 38 -9.61 -19.39 -15.05
N PRO A 39 -8.85 -18.46 -15.66
CA PRO A 39 -7.96 -17.54 -14.91
C PRO A 39 -8.66 -16.66 -13.85
N PRO A 40 -7.96 -16.16 -12.80
CA PRO A 40 -8.54 -15.37 -11.71
C PRO A 40 -8.84 -13.90 -12.11
N ILE A 41 -9.58 -13.71 -13.20
CA ILE A 41 -9.83 -12.41 -13.82
C ILE A 41 -10.55 -11.47 -12.85
N SER A 42 -11.60 -11.92 -12.16
CA SER A 42 -12.37 -11.08 -11.24
C SER A 42 -11.50 -10.47 -10.13
N LEU A 43 -10.62 -11.28 -9.54
CA LEU A 43 -9.70 -10.82 -8.50
C LEU A 43 -8.65 -9.86 -9.07
N LEU A 44 -8.10 -10.16 -10.24
CA LEU A 44 -7.15 -9.28 -10.92
C LEU A 44 -7.80 -7.93 -11.24
N SER A 45 -9.03 -7.92 -11.74
CA SER A 45 -9.81 -6.70 -11.99
C SER A 45 -10.08 -5.93 -10.71
N ALA A 46 -10.41 -6.60 -9.59
CA ALA A 46 -10.60 -5.94 -8.30
C ALA A 46 -9.34 -5.22 -7.79
N VAL A 47 -8.16 -5.78 -8.07
CA VAL A 47 -6.87 -5.15 -7.75
C VAL A 47 -6.53 -4.03 -8.73
N LEU A 48 -6.63 -4.27 -10.04
CA LEU A 48 -6.09 -3.36 -11.06
C LEU A 48 -7.00 -2.15 -11.32
N THR A 49 -8.32 -2.32 -11.32
CA THR A 49 -9.28 -1.24 -11.60
C THR A 49 -9.05 0.00 -10.73
N PRO A 50 -8.99 -0.08 -9.38
CA PRO A 50 -8.75 1.11 -8.55
C PRO A 50 -7.39 1.76 -8.83
N LEU A 51 -6.34 0.97 -9.13
CA LEU A 51 -5.01 1.49 -9.46
C LEU A 51 -5.01 2.27 -10.78
N VAL A 52 -5.71 1.74 -11.80
CA VAL A 52 -5.84 2.38 -13.11
C VAL A 52 -6.68 3.64 -12.99
N VAL A 53 -7.83 3.59 -12.32
CA VAL A 53 -8.69 4.76 -12.09
C VAL A 53 -7.94 5.86 -11.35
N PHE A 54 -7.24 5.51 -10.26
CA PHE A 54 -6.38 6.46 -9.53
C PHE A 54 -5.31 7.07 -10.43
N SER A 55 -4.58 6.24 -11.19
CA SER A 55 -3.48 6.70 -12.05
C SER A 55 -3.96 7.64 -13.15
N ILE A 56 -5.07 7.30 -13.82
CA ILE A 56 -5.70 8.15 -14.85
C ILE A 56 -6.13 9.47 -14.22
N TRP A 57 -6.80 9.45 -13.07
CA TRP A 57 -7.27 10.68 -12.42
C TRP A 57 -6.10 11.56 -11.95
N TYR A 58 -5.06 10.95 -11.38
CA TYR A 58 -3.85 11.63 -10.92
C TYR A 58 -3.12 12.36 -12.07
N VAL A 59 -3.04 11.74 -13.25
CA VAL A 59 -2.39 12.36 -14.42
C VAL A 59 -3.29 13.41 -15.07
N SER A 60 -4.57 13.12 -15.26
CA SER A 60 -5.50 13.97 -16.02
C SER A 60 -6.01 15.21 -15.26
N SER A 61 -6.06 15.19 -13.92
CA SER A 61 -6.67 16.27 -13.13
C SER A 61 -5.64 16.99 -12.24
N LYS A 62 -5.28 18.22 -12.61
CA LYS A 62 -4.41 19.08 -11.79
C LYS A 62 -5.01 19.36 -10.39
N PRO A 63 -6.29 19.72 -10.23
CA PRO A 63 -6.87 19.97 -8.91
C PRO A 63 -6.82 18.76 -7.98
N PHE A 64 -7.14 17.56 -8.49
CA PHE A 64 -7.06 16.32 -7.73
C PHE A 64 -5.62 16.00 -7.32
N ARG A 65 -4.67 16.11 -8.25
CA ARG A 65 -3.25 15.90 -7.98
C ARG A 65 -2.71 16.87 -6.93
N ASP A 66 -3.06 18.15 -7.00
CA ASP A 66 -2.63 19.15 -6.02
C ASP A 66 -3.23 18.87 -4.64
N TRP A 67 -4.49 18.42 -4.58
CA TRP A 67 -5.14 18.03 -3.33
C TRP A 67 -4.45 16.81 -2.70
N ILE A 68 -4.27 15.72 -3.45
CA ILE A 68 -3.61 14.50 -2.96
C ILE A 68 -2.21 14.77 -2.44
N LEU A 69 -1.44 15.59 -3.16
CA LEU A 69 -0.08 15.90 -2.76
C LEU A 69 -0.01 16.86 -1.57
N SER A 70 -1.13 17.51 -1.23
CA SER A 70 -1.25 18.34 -0.01
C SER A 70 -1.58 17.54 1.25
N LEU A 71 -1.88 16.23 1.13
CA LEU A 71 -2.13 15.36 2.29
C LEU A 71 -0.88 15.23 3.18
N ASN A 72 -1.07 14.90 4.45
CA ASN A 72 0.05 14.73 5.38
C ASN A 72 0.75 13.38 5.13
N PRO A 73 2.00 13.36 4.62
CA PRO A 73 2.72 12.10 4.36
C PRO A 73 2.88 11.24 5.61
N ARG A 74 3.01 11.83 6.82
CA ARG A 74 3.13 11.05 8.06
C ARG A 74 1.88 10.25 8.34
N SER A 75 0.70 10.84 8.17
CA SER A 75 -0.58 10.16 8.39
C SER A 75 -0.78 9.04 7.37
N LEU A 76 -0.45 9.27 6.10
CA LEU A 76 -0.52 8.24 5.07
C LEU A 76 0.45 7.09 5.34
N THR A 77 1.68 7.38 5.79
CA THR A 77 2.67 6.36 6.16
C THR A 77 2.23 5.57 7.40
N ILE A 78 1.73 6.23 8.45
CA ILE A 78 1.24 5.56 9.68
C ILE A 78 0.08 4.60 9.37
N PHE A 79 -0.77 4.91 8.40
CA PHE A 79 -1.89 4.03 8.02
C PHE A 79 -1.43 2.62 7.60
N HIS A 80 -0.19 2.45 7.15
CA HIS A 80 0.35 1.11 6.88
C HIS A 80 0.58 0.27 8.13
N ALA A 81 0.49 0.82 9.35
CA ALA A 81 0.57 0.06 10.60
C ALA A 81 -0.53 -1.02 10.72
N GLU A 82 -1.67 -0.82 10.05
CA GLU A 82 -2.75 -1.82 9.92
C GLU A 82 -2.25 -3.15 9.34
N ARG A 83 -1.13 -3.13 8.60
CA ARG A 83 -0.49 -4.33 8.04
C ARG A 83 0.09 -5.27 9.11
N ILE A 84 0.14 -4.88 10.39
CA ILE A 84 0.35 -5.87 11.47
C ILE A 84 -0.71 -6.99 11.43
N GLY A 85 -1.87 -6.73 10.81
CA GLY A 85 -2.88 -7.74 10.47
C GLY A 85 -2.37 -8.92 9.62
N GLY A 86 -1.16 -8.85 9.03
CA GLY A 86 -0.50 -9.98 8.37
C GLY A 86 -0.35 -11.24 9.27
N LEU A 87 -0.48 -11.08 10.59
CA LEU A 87 -0.65 -12.19 11.54
C LEU A 87 -1.80 -13.15 11.15
N VAL A 88 -2.86 -12.64 10.52
CA VAL A 88 -3.97 -13.46 10.00
C VAL A 88 -3.45 -14.49 9.00
N PHE A 89 -2.53 -14.13 8.11
CA PHE A 89 -1.97 -15.09 7.15
C PHE A 89 -1.18 -16.20 7.83
N LEU A 90 -0.37 -15.85 8.83
CA LEU A 90 0.40 -16.82 9.61
C LEU A 90 -0.52 -17.77 10.37
N ALA A 91 -1.60 -17.25 10.98
CA ALA A 91 -2.62 -18.08 11.62
C ALA A 91 -3.29 -19.05 10.63
N MET A 92 -3.72 -18.54 9.47
CA MET A 92 -4.35 -19.36 8.43
C MET A 92 -3.42 -20.43 7.87
N TYR A 93 -2.10 -20.18 7.82
CA TYR A 93 -1.12 -21.20 7.48
C TYR A 93 -1.03 -22.31 8.55
N THR A 94 -0.99 -21.93 9.83
CA THR A 94 -0.97 -22.88 10.96
C THR A 94 -2.17 -23.83 10.91
N TYR A 95 -3.36 -23.30 10.61
CA TYR A 95 -4.59 -24.08 10.47
C TYR A 95 -4.78 -24.74 9.10
N LYS A 96 -3.76 -24.72 8.22
CA LYS A 96 -3.80 -25.34 6.89
C LYS A 96 -4.90 -24.79 5.97
N VAL A 97 -5.33 -23.55 6.20
CA VAL A 97 -6.31 -22.83 5.38
C VAL A 97 -5.64 -22.15 4.19
N LEU A 98 -4.43 -21.61 4.38
CA LEU A 98 -3.65 -20.96 3.32
C LEU A 98 -2.32 -21.69 3.07
N PRO A 99 -1.84 -21.71 1.81
CA PRO A 99 -0.58 -22.32 1.48
C PRO A 99 0.58 -21.50 2.03
N GLY A 100 1.60 -22.17 2.57
CA GLY A 100 2.77 -21.50 3.15
C GLY A 100 3.53 -20.63 2.15
N MET A 101 3.52 -21.01 0.86
CA MET A 101 4.14 -20.23 -0.23
C MET A 101 3.56 -18.83 -0.37
N PHE A 102 2.28 -18.64 -0.04
CA PHE A 102 1.62 -17.33 0.03
C PHE A 102 1.69 -16.74 1.44
N ALA A 103 1.24 -17.51 2.43
CA ALA A 103 0.96 -16.99 3.76
C ALA A 103 2.21 -16.55 4.52
N LEU A 104 3.34 -17.23 4.35
CA LEU A 104 4.60 -16.87 5.02
C LEU A 104 5.17 -15.55 4.47
N PRO A 105 5.41 -15.38 3.16
CA PRO A 105 5.93 -14.11 2.66
C PRO A 105 4.92 -12.97 2.87
N ALA A 106 3.63 -13.18 2.60
CA ALA A 106 2.62 -12.15 2.81
C ALA A 106 2.53 -11.72 4.28
N GLY A 107 2.48 -12.68 5.21
CA GLY A 107 2.37 -12.39 6.64
C GLY A 107 3.59 -11.65 7.19
N TRP A 108 4.80 -12.16 6.92
CA TRP A 108 6.02 -11.54 7.43
C TRP A 108 6.32 -10.19 6.80
N GLY A 109 6.07 -10.02 5.50
CA GLY A 109 6.24 -8.75 4.83
C GLY A 109 5.27 -7.69 5.35
N ASP A 110 3.98 -8.04 5.49
CA ASP A 110 2.96 -7.16 6.06
C ASP A 110 3.33 -6.71 7.48
N ILE A 111 3.77 -7.65 8.33
CA ILE A 111 4.22 -7.34 9.70
C ILE A 111 5.45 -6.44 9.68
N ALA A 112 6.43 -6.68 8.81
CA ALA A 112 7.64 -5.86 8.74
C ALA A 112 7.32 -4.41 8.35
N ILE A 113 6.45 -4.22 7.35
CA ILE A 113 6.00 -2.88 6.95
C ILE A 113 5.14 -2.24 8.03
N GLY A 114 4.18 -2.97 8.59
CA GLY A 114 3.28 -2.46 9.63
C GLY A 114 4.03 -2.04 10.90
N ALA A 115 4.92 -2.88 11.40
CA ALA A 115 5.71 -2.61 12.60
C ALA A 115 6.67 -1.43 12.44
N THR A 116 7.16 -1.18 11.22
CA THR A 116 8.11 -0.08 10.95
C THR A 116 7.44 1.21 10.47
N ALA A 117 6.12 1.21 10.23
CA ALA A 117 5.37 2.35 9.69
C ALA A 117 5.51 3.63 10.54
N TYR A 118 5.38 3.51 11.87
CA TYR A 118 5.52 4.65 12.78
C TYR A 118 6.95 5.24 12.74
N LEU A 119 7.96 4.37 12.71
CA LEU A 119 9.36 4.80 12.61
C LEU A 119 9.62 5.50 11.27
N ALA A 120 9.12 4.93 10.17
CA ALA A 120 9.23 5.53 8.84
C ALA A 120 8.59 6.92 8.78
N ALA A 121 7.38 7.07 9.34
CA ALA A 121 6.66 8.35 9.36
C ALA A 121 7.34 9.43 10.21
N THR A 122 7.94 9.05 11.35
CA THR A 122 8.53 10.01 12.30
C THR A 122 9.98 10.35 11.99
N ARG A 123 10.78 9.37 11.51
CA ARG A 123 12.22 9.55 11.28
C ARG A 123 12.56 9.95 9.86
N LEU A 124 11.78 9.54 8.86
CA LEU A 124 12.18 9.74 7.46
C LEU A 124 11.57 11.01 6.84
N VAL A 125 10.41 11.46 7.36
CA VAL A 125 9.69 12.63 6.84
C VAL A 125 10.17 13.95 7.46
N PRO A 126 10.48 15.00 6.68
CA PRO A 126 10.66 15.03 5.21
C PRO A 126 12.14 14.91 4.79
N ASN A 127 13.05 14.79 5.75
CA ASN A 127 14.48 15.08 5.53
C ASN A 127 15.27 13.90 4.97
N HIS A 128 14.71 12.69 4.95
CA HIS A 128 15.40 11.47 4.48
C HIS A 128 14.70 10.89 3.24
N ARG A 129 14.58 11.73 2.19
CA ARG A 129 13.92 11.40 0.91
C ARG A 129 14.25 10.01 0.37
N GLY A 130 15.53 9.66 0.26
CA GLY A 130 15.96 8.38 -0.30
C GLY A 130 15.47 7.17 0.51
N ALA A 131 15.68 7.21 1.84
CA ALA A 131 15.22 6.16 2.74
C ALA A 131 13.69 6.06 2.79
N PHE A 132 12.97 7.19 2.76
CA PHE A 132 11.51 7.20 2.72
C PHE A 132 10.97 6.55 1.45
N ILE A 133 11.53 6.90 0.29
CA ILE A 133 11.15 6.27 -0.99
C ILE A 133 11.49 4.77 -0.96
N ALA A 134 12.67 4.39 -0.48
CA ALA A 134 13.06 2.98 -0.37
C ALA A 134 12.09 2.19 0.53
N TRP A 135 11.70 2.74 1.68
CA TRP A 135 10.73 2.11 2.58
C TRP A 135 9.36 1.91 1.91
N HIS A 136 8.84 2.90 1.18
CA HIS A 136 7.58 2.72 0.44
C HIS A 136 7.72 1.74 -0.73
N LEU A 137 8.89 1.66 -1.38
CA LEU A 137 9.15 0.64 -2.41
C LEU A 137 9.22 -0.77 -1.83
N LEU A 138 9.79 -0.96 -0.63
CA LEU A 138 9.74 -2.24 0.08
C LEU A 138 8.30 -2.66 0.36
N GLY A 139 7.44 -1.72 0.75
CA GLY A 139 6.02 -2.01 0.98
C GLY A 139 5.25 -2.38 -0.29
N ILE A 140 5.58 -1.78 -1.45
CA ILE A 140 5.05 -2.19 -2.76
C ILE A 140 5.57 -3.58 -3.14
N LEU A 141 6.88 -3.82 -2.97
CA LEU A 141 7.51 -5.09 -3.29
C LEU A 141 6.85 -6.25 -2.53
N ASP A 142 6.61 -6.06 -1.25
CA ASP A 142 5.92 -7.04 -0.42
C ASP A 142 4.52 -7.38 -0.95
N LEU A 143 3.68 -6.38 -1.23
CA LEU A 143 2.35 -6.62 -1.82
C LEU A 143 2.45 -7.32 -3.19
N ALA A 144 3.42 -6.95 -4.02
CA ALA A 144 3.66 -7.59 -5.30
C ALA A 144 4.09 -9.06 -5.15
N VAL A 145 4.96 -9.36 -4.17
CA VAL A 145 5.37 -10.73 -3.83
C VAL A 145 4.16 -11.53 -3.35
N ALA A 146 3.34 -10.98 -2.44
CA ALA A 146 2.14 -11.65 -1.93
C ALA A 146 1.15 -12.00 -3.07
N LEU A 147 0.84 -11.05 -3.95
CA LEU A 147 -0.02 -11.28 -5.12
C LEU A 147 0.57 -12.32 -6.08
N SER A 148 1.88 -12.26 -6.33
CA SER A 148 2.58 -13.21 -7.19
C SER A 148 2.56 -14.63 -6.60
N MET A 149 2.84 -14.76 -5.31
CA MET A 149 2.79 -16.05 -4.61
C MET A 149 1.37 -16.61 -4.54
N ALA A 150 0.36 -15.77 -4.39
CA ALA A 150 -1.03 -16.22 -4.43
C ALA A 150 -1.41 -16.82 -5.80
N ALA A 151 -0.95 -16.18 -6.88
CA ALA A 151 -1.15 -16.68 -8.24
C ALA A 151 -0.37 -17.98 -8.48
N ILE A 152 0.93 -18.00 -8.19
CA ILE A 152 1.82 -19.16 -8.38
C ILE A 152 1.34 -20.37 -7.57
N SER A 153 0.97 -20.17 -6.31
CA SER A 153 0.50 -21.26 -5.43
C SER A 153 -0.74 -21.95 -5.99
N THR A 154 -1.62 -21.21 -6.68
CA THR A 154 -2.82 -21.79 -7.32
C THR A 154 -2.45 -22.72 -8.48
N PHE A 155 -1.37 -22.40 -9.22
CA PHE A 155 -0.90 -23.22 -10.34
C PHE A 155 -0.11 -24.45 -9.90
N LEU A 156 0.73 -24.33 -8.88
CA LEU A 156 1.62 -25.41 -8.45
C LEU A 156 0.90 -26.47 -7.59
N GLN A 157 -0.22 -26.12 -6.94
CA GLN A 157 -0.94 -27.03 -6.04
C GLN A 157 -2.44 -27.07 -6.36
N PRO A 158 -2.85 -27.50 -7.57
CA PRO A 158 -4.26 -27.45 -8.00
C PRO A 158 -5.19 -28.35 -7.17
N HIS A 159 -4.64 -29.37 -6.50
CA HIS A 159 -5.37 -30.29 -5.62
C HIS A 159 -4.95 -30.18 -4.14
N GLY A 160 -4.15 -29.16 -3.80
CA GLY A 160 -3.65 -28.92 -2.44
C GLY A 160 -4.38 -27.79 -1.73
N ILE A 161 -3.76 -27.27 -0.66
CA ILE A 161 -4.22 -26.05 0.00
C ILE A 161 -3.98 -24.88 -0.96
N THR A 162 -5.04 -24.14 -1.31
CA THR A 162 -4.98 -23.05 -2.29
C THR A 162 -5.26 -21.70 -1.64
N THR A 163 -5.10 -20.63 -2.40
CA THR A 163 -5.50 -19.27 -2.00
C THR A 163 -6.98 -18.98 -2.25
N ALA A 164 -7.83 -19.99 -2.54
CA ALA A 164 -9.27 -19.80 -2.69
C ALA A 164 -9.96 -19.05 -1.53
N PRO A 165 -9.56 -19.23 -0.24
CA PRO A 165 -10.11 -18.43 0.86
C PRO A 165 -9.94 -16.91 0.67
N MET A 166 -8.91 -16.47 -0.07
CA MET A 166 -8.70 -15.05 -0.41
C MET A 166 -9.72 -14.48 -1.40
N THR A 167 -10.71 -15.28 -1.83
CA THR A 167 -11.83 -14.85 -2.68
C THR A 167 -13.17 -14.89 -1.95
N VAL A 168 -13.17 -15.27 -0.67
CA VAL A 168 -14.36 -15.41 0.17
C VAL A 168 -14.26 -14.52 1.41
N LEU A 169 -15.38 -14.01 1.89
CA LEU A 169 -15.41 -13.21 3.11
C LEU A 169 -14.94 -14.02 4.34
N PRO A 170 -14.25 -13.39 5.31
CA PRO A 170 -13.86 -11.97 5.31
C PRO A 170 -12.54 -11.69 4.55
N LEU A 171 -11.77 -12.73 4.20
CA LEU A 171 -10.39 -12.58 3.68
C LEU A 171 -10.32 -11.91 2.31
N SER A 172 -11.37 -12.01 1.49
CA SER A 172 -11.45 -11.37 0.18
C SER A 172 -11.34 -9.85 0.19
N LEU A 173 -11.70 -9.18 1.29
CA LEU A 173 -11.54 -7.73 1.44
C LEU A 173 -10.07 -7.33 1.42
N ILE A 174 -9.15 -8.24 1.75
CA ILE A 174 -7.73 -7.95 1.73
C ILE A 174 -7.26 -7.66 0.29
N PRO A 175 -7.33 -8.60 -0.68
CA PRO A 175 -6.91 -8.34 -2.04
C PRO A 175 -7.86 -7.40 -2.79
N ALA A 176 -9.18 -7.45 -2.53
CA ALA A 176 -10.16 -6.67 -3.31
C ALA A 176 -10.31 -5.20 -2.85
N PHE A 177 -9.74 -4.82 -1.71
CA PHE A 177 -9.85 -3.45 -1.18
C PHE A 177 -8.55 -2.98 -0.50
N ALA A 178 -8.07 -3.70 0.51
CA ALA A 178 -6.94 -3.22 1.31
C ALA A 178 -5.64 -3.13 0.51
N VAL A 179 -5.28 -4.17 -0.25
CA VAL A 179 -4.06 -4.22 -1.08
C VAL A 179 -4.01 -3.06 -2.08
N PRO A 180 -5.01 -2.83 -2.95
CA PRO A 180 -5.00 -1.70 -3.86
C PRO A 180 -5.00 -0.34 -3.15
N LEU A 181 -5.68 -0.21 -2.01
CA LEU A 181 -5.63 1.02 -1.20
C LEU A 181 -4.19 1.28 -0.71
N PHE A 182 -3.52 0.27 -0.15
CA PHE A 182 -2.13 0.39 0.30
C PHE A 182 -1.18 0.75 -0.86
N LEU A 183 -1.33 0.13 -2.03
CA LEU A 183 -0.55 0.47 -3.22
C LEU A 183 -0.74 1.95 -3.60
N ILE A 184 -1.98 2.46 -3.58
CA ILE A 184 -2.27 3.88 -3.84
C ILE A 184 -1.57 4.78 -2.81
N LEU A 185 -1.63 4.44 -1.52
CA LEU A 185 -0.97 5.22 -0.47
C LEU A 185 0.55 5.25 -0.63
N HIS A 186 1.18 4.11 -1.00
CA HIS A 186 2.60 4.07 -1.34
C HIS A 186 2.93 4.97 -2.54
N MET A 187 2.12 4.92 -3.61
CA MET A 187 2.30 5.78 -4.79
C MET A 187 2.19 7.28 -4.45
N ILE A 188 1.22 7.66 -3.63
CA ILE A 188 1.05 9.04 -3.16
C ILE A 188 2.28 9.51 -2.39
N CYS A 189 2.73 8.73 -1.40
CA CYS A 189 3.87 9.09 -0.56
C CYS A 189 5.16 9.21 -1.38
N ILE A 190 5.40 8.31 -2.33
CA ILE A 190 6.55 8.40 -3.24
C ILE A 190 6.45 9.67 -4.10
N ALA A 191 5.26 9.99 -4.64
CA ALA A 191 5.05 11.20 -5.43
C ALA A 191 5.28 12.48 -4.62
N GLN A 192 4.88 12.51 -3.35
CA GLN A 192 5.17 13.61 -2.42
C GLN A 192 6.67 13.74 -2.17
N ALA A 193 7.35 12.65 -1.82
CA ALA A 193 8.77 12.65 -1.49
C ALA A 193 9.67 13.00 -2.68
N ARG A 194 9.24 12.69 -3.92
CA ARG A 194 9.95 13.14 -5.13
C ARG A 194 10.02 14.66 -5.26
N ARG A 195 9.15 15.40 -4.58
CA ARG A 195 9.12 16.88 -4.56
C ARG A 195 9.84 17.50 -3.36
N TRP A 196 10.31 16.70 -2.41
CA TRP A 196 11.06 17.25 -1.28
C TRP A 196 12.43 17.76 -1.75
N PRO A 197 12.91 18.90 -1.19
CA PRO A 197 14.24 19.40 -1.47
C PRO A 197 15.29 18.33 -1.19
N ALA A 198 16.30 18.21 -2.06
CA ALA A 198 17.48 17.45 -1.71
C ALA A 198 18.13 18.11 -0.48
N LYS A 199 18.52 17.31 0.52
CA LYS A 199 19.25 17.81 1.69
C LYS A 199 20.55 18.45 1.17
N GLN A 200 20.66 19.77 1.24
CA GLN A 200 21.90 20.46 0.89
C GLN A 200 22.99 20.02 1.90
N PRO A 201 24.20 19.65 1.47
CA PRO A 201 25.32 19.48 2.37
C PRO A 201 25.49 20.78 3.15
N GLN A 202 25.52 20.71 4.49
CA GLN A 202 25.87 21.90 5.25
C GLN A 202 27.29 22.31 4.87
N PRO A 203 27.54 23.57 4.48
CA PRO A 203 28.91 24.03 4.25
C PRO A 203 29.69 23.84 5.54
N ILE A 204 30.83 23.16 5.44
CA ILE A 204 31.78 23.04 6.56
C ILE A 204 32.11 24.46 7.00
N ARG A 205 31.64 24.88 8.18
CA ARG A 205 32.10 26.13 8.80
C ARG A 205 33.56 25.93 9.15
N VAL A 206 34.45 26.33 8.25
CA VAL A 206 35.86 26.54 8.60
C VAL A 206 35.87 27.77 9.50
N THR A 207 35.86 27.55 10.81
CA THR A 207 36.18 28.59 11.78
C THR A 207 37.65 28.95 11.56
N SER A 208 37.91 30.02 10.81
CA SER A 208 39.21 30.66 10.78
C SER A 208 39.50 31.16 12.19
N ALA A 209 40.32 30.43 12.94
CA ALA A 209 40.92 30.95 14.15
C ALA A 209 41.84 32.10 13.74
N SER A 210 41.39 33.33 13.93
CA SER A 210 42.25 34.52 13.87
C SER A 210 43.24 34.42 15.04
N TYR A 211 44.44 33.90 14.76
CA TYR A 211 45.57 34.08 15.65
C TYR A 211 45.92 35.56 15.64
N GLY A 212 45.47 36.26 16.68
CA GLY A 212 45.97 37.60 16.98
C GLY A 212 47.44 37.47 17.40
N LEU A 213 48.33 38.05 16.60
CA LEU A 213 49.68 38.36 17.04
C LEU A 213 49.58 39.54 18.02
N GLN A 214 49.91 39.28 19.28
CA GLN A 214 50.37 40.29 20.24
C GLN A 214 51.84 39.98 20.57
#